data_AF-A0A8D5JE60-F1
#
_entry.id   AF-A0A8D5JE60-F1
#
_cell.length_a   1.000
_cell.length_b   1.000
_cell.length_c   1.000
_cell.angle_alpha   90.00
_cell.angle_beta   90.00
_cell.angle_gamma   90.00
#
_symmetry.space_group_name_H-M   'P 1'
#
loop_
_entity.id
_entity.type
_entity.pdbx_description
1 polymer ?
#
loop_
_entity_poly.entity_id
_entity_poly.type
_entity_poly.pdbx_seq_one_letter_code
_entity_poly.pdbx_strand_id
1 'polypeptide(L)'
;MPYAKSWDEGFDMSLASPKGIYRANTLARINVCDRISTPKAQAALERFRESFGRPAQQTLLYHYARLIELVYACERTIELLEWEGITDPRVRARVKPGAGRGVGIVEAPRGTLIHDYTTDENGCIVKANLIVGTTHNIAPMNMSVKQAATSLIVDGVYNEGLLNQVEMAVRAYDP
;
A
#
# COMPACT_ATOMS: atom_id res chain seq x y z
N MET A 1 10.51 10.28 9.47
CA MET A 1 9.24 10.82 10.02
C MET A 1 8.07 10.15 9.31
N PRO A 2 6.93 9.88 9.96
CA PRO A 2 5.77 9.35 9.26
C PRO A 2 5.30 10.35 8.19
N TYR A 3 5.10 9.85 6.98
CA TYR A 3 4.69 10.61 5.80
C TYR A 3 3.21 11.02 5.94
N ALA A 4 2.95 12.32 5.71
CA ALA A 4 1.72 13.12 5.87
C ALA A 4 1.26 13.35 7.32
N LYS A 5 1.76 14.43 7.95
CA LYS A 5 1.28 14.94 9.26
C LYS A 5 0.29 16.11 9.14
N SER A 6 0.33 16.82 8.01
CA SER A 6 -0.53 17.96 7.70
C SER A 6 -1.07 17.80 6.28
N TRP A 7 -2.33 18.20 6.12
CA TRP A 7 -3.02 18.30 4.83
C TRP A 7 -3.17 19.79 4.51
N ASP A 8 -3.32 20.14 3.23
CA ASP A 8 -3.51 21.52 2.74
C ASP A 8 -2.33 22.49 2.95
N GLU A 9 -1.14 21.99 3.31
CA GLU A 9 0.10 22.78 3.43
C GLU A 9 1.03 22.70 2.20
N GLY A 10 0.48 22.23 1.07
CA GLY A 10 1.21 22.03 -0.18
C GLY A 10 1.93 20.67 -0.29
N PHE A 11 2.73 20.53 -1.33
CA PHE A 11 3.45 19.30 -1.68
C PHE A 11 4.96 19.57 -1.79
N ASP A 12 5.77 18.79 -1.07
CA ASP A 12 7.24 18.89 -1.08
C ASP A 12 7.87 17.50 -0.92
N MET A 13 8.80 17.15 -1.82
CA MET A 13 9.55 15.88 -1.82
C MET A 13 10.97 16.03 -1.22
N SER A 14 11.26 17.12 -0.51
CA SER A 14 12.54 17.28 0.19
C SER A 14 12.75 16.15 1.20
N LEU A 15 13.96 15.59 1.25
CA LEU A 15 14.26 14.48 2.15
C LEU A 15 14.23 14.90 3.63
N ALA A 16 14.52 16.18 3.89
CA ALA A 16 14.58 16.73 5.24
C ALA A 16 13.19 17.07 5.80
N SER A 17 12.27 17.58 4.97
CA SER A 17 10.96 18.03 5.43
C SER A 17 9.87 17.84 4.35
N PRO A 18 9.50 16.58 4.06
CA PRO A 18 8.49 16.31 3.05
C PRO A 18 7.09 16.75 3.52
N LYS A 19 6.28 17.25 2.58
CA LYS A 19 4.90 17.73 2.81
C LYS A 19 3.93 17.06 1.85
N GLY A 20 2.76 16.65 2.35
CA GLY A 20 1.72 15.99 1.55
C GLY A 20 2.10 14.63 0.96
N ILE A 21 3.28 14.10 1.27
CA ILE A 21 3.72 12.77 0.85
C ILE A 21 3.18 11.76 1.85
N TYR A 22 2.60 10.67 1.37
CA TYR A 22 2.26 9.49 2.16
C TYR A 22 2.81 8.24 1.47
N ARG A 23 2.62 7.10 2.12
CA ARG A 23 2.90 5.79 1.53
C ARG A 23 1.69 4.88 1.67
N ALA A 24 1.56 3.92 0.78
CA ALA A 24 0.53 2.89 0.82
C ALA A 24 1.15 1.50 0.93
N ASN A 25 0.29 0.50 1.14
CA ASN A 25 0.60 -0.93 1.20
C ASN A 25 1.39 -1.39 2.43
N THR A 26 1.50 -2.72 2.61
CA THR A 26 2.30 -3.44 3.62
C THR A 26 2.69 -2.63 4.86
N LEU A 27 3.87 -1.97 4.84
CA LEU A 27 4.41 -1.23 5.98
C LEU A 27 3.49 -0.08 6.40
N ALA A 28 2.89 0.63 5.44
CA ALA A 28 1.90 1.67 5.71
C ALA A 28 0.65 1.09 6.38
N ARG A 29 0.14 -0.06 5.92
CA ARG A 29 -1.03 -0.73 6.53
C ARG A 29 -0.76 -1.16 7.97
N ILE A 30 0.38 -1.78 8.25
CA ILE A 30 0.71 -2.20 9.62
C ILE A 30 1.06 -1.03 10.56
N ASN A 31 1.43 0.12 9.99
CA ASN A 31 1.61 1.36 10.74
C ASN A 31 0.28 1.98 11.16
N VAL A 32 -0.75 1.91 10.31
CA VAL A 32 -2.07 2.51 10.60
C VAL A 32 -3.01 1.57 11.35
N CYS A 33 -2.98 0.26 11.09
CA CYS A 33 -3.89 -0.68 11.75
C CYS A 33 -3.53 -0.83 13.24
N ASP A 34 -4.53 -1.02 14.10
CA ASP A 34 -4.24 -1.25 15.52
C ASP A 34 -3.87 -2.71 15.81
N ARG A 35 -4.52 -3.63 15.11
CA ARG A 35 -4.32 -5.07 15.22
C ARG A 35 -4.60 -5.75 13.88
N ILE A 36 -4.10 -6.96 13.73
CA ILE A 36 -4.48 -7.92 12.69
C ILE A 36 -5.43 -8.95 13.31
N SER A 37 -6.46 -9.37 12.57
CA SER A 37 -7.52 -10.20 13.14
C SER A 37 -7.12 -11.68 13.33
N THR A 38 -6.08 -12.15 12.64
CA THR A 38 -5.65 -13.55 12.69
C THR A 38 -4.45 -13.72 13.63
N PRO A 39 -4.37 -14.85 14.38
CA PRO A 39 -3.47 -14.96 15.53
C PRO A 39 -1.99 -14.98 15.17
N LYS A 40 -1.55 -15.71 14.12
CA LYS A 40 -0.11 -15.77 13.78
C LYS A 40 0.37 -14.46 13.19
N ALA A 41 -0.43 -13.83 12.35
CA ALA A 41 -0.11 -12.52 11.79
C ALA A 41 -0.09 -11.42 12.87
N GLN A 42 -1.02 -11.46 13.84
CA GLN A 42 -0.99 -10.56 14.99
C GLN A 42 0.29 -10.74 15.83
N ALA A 43 0.67 -11.98 16.15
CA ALA A 43 1.92 -12.24 16.87
C ALA A 43 3.17 -11.81 16.07
N ALA A 44 3.13 -11.87 14.73
CA ALA A 44 4.20 -11.36 13.88
C ALA A 44 4.26 -9.82 13.88
N LEU A 45 3.11 -9.15 13.90
CA LEU A 45 3.00 -7.70 14.03
C LEU A 45 3.54 -7.19 15.37
N GLU A 46 3.23 -7.88 16.47
CA GLU A 46 3.74 -7.55 17.80
C GLU A 46 5.27 -7.62 17.84
N ARG A 47 5.86 -8.73 17.38
CA ARG A 47 7.32 -8.88 17.26
C ARG A 47 7.97 -7.81 16.37
N PHE A 48 7.31 -7.44 15.28
CA PHE A 48 7.76 -6.36 14.40
C PHE A 48 7.77 -5.02 15.16
N ARG A 49 6.69 -4.70 15.90
CA ARG A 49 6.57 -3.45 16.66
C ARG A 49 7.53 -3.37 17.84
N GLU A 50 7.80 -4.48 18.51
CA GLU A 50 8.84 -4.56 19.55
C GLU A 50 10.23 -4.22 18.99
N SER A 51 10.52 -4.66 17.76
CA SER A 51 11.83 -4.48 17.12
C SER A 51 12.00 -3.11 16.45
N PHE A 52 10.94 -2.56 15.85
CA PHE A 52 11.03 -1.39 14.95
C PHE A 52 10.11 -0.22 15.35
N GLY A 53 9.27 -0.40 16.36
CA GLY A 53 8.29 0.59 16.80
C GLY A 53 7.09 0.76 15.86
N ARG A 54 6.26 1.76 16.16
CA ARG A 54 5.13 2.20 15.34
C ARG A 54 5.07 3.74 15.40
N PRO A 55 5.14 4.47 14.28
CA PRO A 55 5.26 3.97 12.92
C PRO A 55 6.73 3.65 12.54
N ALA A 56 6.96 2.50 11.91
CA ALA A 56 8.24 2.14 11.29
C ALA A 56 8.32 2.74 9.87
N GLN A 57 9.50 3.23 9.46
CA GLN A 57 9.66 4.05 8.24
C GLN A 57 10.80 3.61 7.32
N GLN A 58 11.60 2.63 7.74
CA GLN A 58 12.73 2.11 6.99
C GLN A 58 12.24 1.37 5.74
N THR A 59 12.74 1.77 4.57
CA THR A 59 12.22 1.31 3.27
C THR A 59 12.26 -0.22 3.11
N LEU A 60 13.33 -0.89 3.55
CA LEU A 60 13.44 -2.35 3.41
C LEU A 60 12.46 -3.13 4.31
N LEU A 61 11.89 -2.51 5.35
CA LEU A 61 10.88 -3.17 6.20
C LEU A 61 9.55 -3.43 5.48
N TYR A 62 9.34 -2.86 4.28
CA TYR A 62 8.23 -3.26 3.41
C TYR A 62 8.26 -4.77 3.10
N HIS A 63 9.44 -5.39 2.99
CA HIS A 63 9.54 -6.83 2.79
C HIS A 63 9.07 -7.62 4.01
N TYR A 64 9.47 -7.22 5.22
CA TYR A 64 8.99 -7.86 6.45
C TYR A 64 7.46 -7.68 6.56
N ALA A 65 6.96 -6.45 6.41
CA ALA A 65 5.53 -6.18 6.46
C ALA A 65 4.74 -7.03 5.44
N ARG A 66 5.29 -7.25 4.23
CA ARG A 66 4.68 -8.12 3.21
C ARG A 66 4.59 -9.58 3.66
N LEU A 67 5.58 -10.09 4.40
CA LEU A 67 5.51 -11.44 4.97
C LEU A 67 4.45 -11.54 6.07
N ILE A 68 4.27 -10.50 6.89
CA ILE A 68 3.18 -10.46 7.88
C ILE A 68 1.82 -10.52 7.19
N GLU A 69 1.63 -9.74 6.12
CA GLU A 69 0.40 -9.77 5.33
C GLU A 69 0.19 -11.08 4.58
N LEU A 70 1.26 -11.75 4.14
CA LEU A 70 1.18 -13.08 3.54
C LEU A 70 0.67 -14.10 4.56
N VAL A 71 1.18 -14.08 5.80
CA VAL A 71 0.67 -14.93 6.89
C VAL A 71 -0.80 -14.64 7.13
N TYR A 72 -1.18 -13.36 7.21
CA TYR A 72 -2.59 -12.96 7.34
C TYR A 72 -3.46 -13.50 6.20
N ALA A 73 -3.04 -13.35 4.95
CA ALA A 73 -3.78 -13.82 3.80
C ALA A 73 -3.98 -15.34 3.83
N CYS A 74 -2.98 -16.10 4.25
CA CYS A 74 -3.09 -17.55 4.45
C CYS A 74 -4.09 -17.90 5.56
N GLU A 75 -3.98 -17.28 6.74
CA GLU A 75 -4.91 -17.53 7.86
C GLU A 75 -6.35 -17.14 7.48
N ARG A 76 -6.52 -15.96 6.87
CA ARG A 76 -7.83 -15.45 6.46
C ARG A 76 -8.47 -16.31 5.37
N THR A 77 -7.67 -16.90 4.48
CA THR A 77 -8.17 -17.85 3.48
C THR A 77 -8.76 -19.09 4.14
N ILE A 78 -8.09 -19.64 5.16
CA ILE A 78 -8.59 -20.78 5.92
C ILE A 78 -9.92 -20.41 6.61
N GLU A 79 -9.97 -19.28 7.33
CA GLU A 79 -11.20 -18.81 7.98
C GLU A 79 -12.38 -18.65 7.01
N LEU A 80 -12.12 -18.17 5.79
CA LEU A 80 -13.15 -18.00 4.75
C LEU A 80 -13.61 -19.34 4.17
N LEU A 81 -12.71 -20.31 4.01
CA LEU A 81 -13.05 -21.65 3.53
C LEU A 81 -13.84 -22.46 4.56
N GLU A 82 -13.60 -22.20 5.85
CA GLU A 82 -14.33 -22.82 6.97
C GLU A 82 -15.65 -22.12 7.28
N TRP A 83 -15.88 -20.91 6.75
CA TRP A 83 -17.12 -20.18 6.96
C TRP A 83 -18.29 -20.85 6.25
N GLU A 84 -19.32 -21.25 6.99
CA GLU A 84 -20.50 -21.97 6.49
C GLU A 84 -21.17 -21.29 5.28
N GLY A 85 -21.18 -19.95 5.25
CA GLY A 85 -21.79 -19.16 4.17
C GLY A 85 -20.99 -19.13 2.86
N ILE A 86 -19.76 -19.68 2.80
CA ILE A 86 -18.93 -19.61 1.58
C ILE A 86 -19.55 -20.36 0.39
N THR A 87 -20.45 -21.31 0.67
CA THR A 87 -21.18 -22.09 -0.33
C THR A 87 -22.64 -21.66 -0.51
N ASP A 88 -23.09 -20.56 0.11
CA ASP A 88 -24.47 -20.06 -0.05
C ASP A 88 -24.75 -19.75 -1.53
N PRO A 89 -25.79 -20.34 -2.15
CA PRO A 89 -26.10 -20.10 -3.56
C PRO A 89 -26.63 -18.67 -3.85
N ARG A 90 -26.96 -17.89 -2.81
CA ARG A 90 -27.46 -16.50 -2.95
C ARG A 90 -26.31 -15.51 -3.14
N VAL A 91 -25.61 -15.62 -4.26
CA VAL A 91 -24.39 -14.84 -4.56
C VAL A 91 -24.63 -13.57 -5.38
N ARG A 92 -25.88 -13.27 -5.78
CA ARG A 92 -26.19 -12.18 -6.72
C ARG A 92 -27.43 -11.39 -6.34
N ALA A 93 -27.27 -10.08 -6.21
CA ALA A 93 -28.38 -9.13 -6.16
C ALA A 93 -28.86 -8.78 -7.59
N ARG A 94 -30.17 -8.50 -7.76
CA ARG A 94 -30.70 -7.94 -9.00
C ARG A 94 -30.36 -6.45 -9.07
N VAL A 95 -29.87 -5.99 -10.22
CA VAL A 95 -29.52 -4.60 -10.47
C VAL A 95 -30.24 -4.13 -11.73
N LYS A 96 -30.72 -2.89 -11.73
CA LYS A 96 -31.26 -2.21 -12.92
C LYS A 96 -30.22 -1.19 -13.42
N PRO A 97 -29.81 -1.21 -14.69
CA PRO A 97 -28.98 -0.15 -15.27
C PRO A 97 -29.66 1.21 -15.13
N GLY A 98 -28.86 2.26 -14.99
CA GLY A 98 -29.34 3.63 -14.81
C GLY A 98 -28.22 4.60 -14.52
N ALA A 99 -28.57 5.90 -14.51
CA ALA A 99 -27.63 6.96 -14.20
C ALA A 99 -27.22 6.90 -12.71
N GLY A 100 -25.94 7.14 -12.44
CA GLY A 100 -25.45 7.12 -11.07
C GLY A 100 -23.94 7.25 -10.95
N ARG A 101 -23.45 7.30 -9.72
CA ARG A 101 -22.03 7.26 -9.38
C ARG A 101 -21.77 6.13 -8.39
N GLY A 102 -20.75 5.33 -8.66
CA GLY A 102 -20.31 4.23 -7.80
C GLY A 102 -18.81 4.30 -7.54
N VAL A 103 -18.41 4.21 -6.28
CA VAL A 103 -17.01 4.17 -5.86
C VAL A 103 -16.73 2.86 -5.15
N GLY A 104 -15.84 2.05 -5.71
CA GLY A 104 -15.31 0.83 -5.11
C GLY A 104 -13.89 1.06 -4.59
N ILE A 105 -13.64 0.67 -3.34
CA ILE A 105 -12.33 0.81 -2.70
C ILE A 105 -11.94 -0.52 -2.07
N VAL A 106 -10.74 -1.00 -2.37
CA VAL A 106 -10.15 -2.19 -1.76
C VAL A 106 -8.67 -1.96 -1.48
N GLU A 107 -8.10 -2.71 -0.54
CA GLU A 107 -6.66 -2.77 -0.37
C GLU A 107 -6.07 -3.80 -1.33
N ALA A 108 -5.55 -3.35 -2.47
CA ALA A 108 -4.76 -4.22 -3.34
C ALA A 108 -3.41 -4.52 -2.67
N PRO A 109 -2.69 -5.58 -3.08
CA PRO A 109 -1.40 -5.94 -2.48
C PRO A 109 -0.41 -4.77 -2.45
N ARG A 110 -0.41 -3.95 -3.50
CA ARG A 110 0.51 -2.81 -3.72
C ARG A 110 -0.02 -1.45 -3.24
N GLY A 111 -1.20 -1.40 -2.63
CA GLY A 111 -1.76 -0.19 -2.02
C GLY A 111 -3.27 -0.08 -2.21
N THR A 112 -3.87 0.97 -1.66
CA THR A 112 -5.30 1.27 -1.84
C THR A 112 -5.63 1.39 -3.33
N LEU A 113 -6.69 0.71 -3.77
CA LEU A 113 -7.19 0.73 -5.14
C LEU A 113 -8.59 1.35 -5.13
N ILE A 114 -8.75 2.44 -5.87
CA ILE A 114 -9.99 3.21 -5.95
C ILE A 114 -10.47 3.20 -7.39
N HIS A 115 -11.69 2.69 -7.58
CA HIS A 115 -12.42 2.71 -8.84
C HIS A 115 -13.65 3.61 -8.68
N ASP A 116 -13.71 4.75 -9.37
CA ASP A 116 -14.84 5.69 -9.34
C ASP A 116 -15.45 5.82 -10.74
N TYR A 117 -16.68 5.35 -10.90
CA TYR A 117 -17.41 5.36 -12.17
C TYR A 117 -18.66 6.22 -12.08
N THR A 118 -18.97 6.93 -13.15
CA THR A 118 -20.26 7.59 -13.38
C THR A 118 -20.91 7.01 -14.62
N THR A 119 -22.19 6.68 -14.54
CA THR A 119 -22.98 6.10 -15.65
C THR A 119 -24.12 7.03 -16.09
N ASP A 120 -24.55 6.90 -17.34
CA ASP A 120 -25.76 7.53 -17.89
C ASP A 120 -27.03 6.69 -17.64
N GLU A 121 -28.18 7.14 -18.14
CA GLU A 121 -29.49 6.48 -18.00
C GLU A 121 -29.54 5.04 -18.54
N ASN A 122 -28.65 4.68 -19.47
CA ASN A 122 -28.56 3.33 -20.00
C ASN A 122 -27.58 2.46 -19.18
N GLY A 123 -26.96 3.01 -18.14
CA GLY A 123 -25.90 2.37 -17.37
C GLY A 123 -24.55 2.36 -18.09
N CYS A 124 -24.37 3.15 -19.15
CA CYS A 124 -23.09 3.24 -19.85
C CYS A 124 -22.15 4.20 -19.11
N ILE A 125 -20.87 3.83 -19.00
CA ILE A 125 -19.87 4.66 -18.31
C ILE A 125 -19.63 5.94 -19.10
N VAL A 126 -19.84 7.08 -18.44
CA VAL A 126 -19.56 8.43 -18.99
C VAL A 126 -18.36 9.09 -18.33
N LYS A 127 -17.93 8.60 -17.17
CA LYS A 127 -16.70 9.03 -16.48
C LYS A 127 -16.09 7.87 -15.71
N ALA A 128 -14.78 7.76 -15.75
CA ALA A 128 -14.01 6.86 -14.91
C ALA A 128 -12.82 7.61 -14.30
N ASN A 129 -12.57 7.40 -13.01
CA ASN A 129 -11.35 7.82 -12.32
C ASN A 129 -10.77 6.60 -11.59
N LEU A 130 -9.49 6.33 -11.82
CA LEU A 130 -8.79 5.17 -11.27
C LEU A 130 -7.57 5.67 -10.51
N ILE A 131 -7.54 5.43 -9.20
CA ILE A 131 -6.36 5.67 -8.38
C ILE A 131 -5.83 4.32 -7.95
N VAL A 132 -4.75 3.89 -8.59
CA VAL A 132 -4.24 2.51 -8.53
C VAL A 132 -3.12 2.41 -7.50
N GLY A 133 -3.07 1.32 -6.73
CA GLY A 133 -2.18 1.10 -5.58
C GLY A 133 -0.78 1.74 -5.66
N THR A 134 0.04 1.36 -6.65
CA THR A 134 1.41 1.87 -6.80
C THR A 134 1.48 3.38 -7.04
N THR A 135 0.44 4.01 -7.60
CA THR A 135 0.37 5.46 -7.84
C THR A 135 0.60 6.26 -6.56
N HIS A 136 0.06 5.76 -5.45
CA HIS A 136 0.24 6.35 -4.11
C HIS A 136 1.71 6.35 -3.64
N ASN A 137 2.53 5.45 -4.19
CA ASN A 137 3.92 5.28 -3.81
C ASN A 137 4.92 5.93 -4.80
N ILE A 138 4.48 6.64 -5.84
CA ILE A 138 5.39 7.25 -6.83
C ILE A 138 6.32 8.28 -6.16
N ALA A 139 5.77 9.21 -5.38
CA ALA A 139 6.56 10.23 -4.69
C ALA A 139 7.55 9.63 -3.66
N PRO A 140 7.13 8.78 -2.70
CA PRO A 140 8.07 8.20 -1.73
C PRO A 140 9.11 7.28 -2.37
N MET A 141 8.81 6.63 -3.49
CA MET A 141 9.78 5.84 -4.24
C MET A 141 10.86 6.71 -4.88
N ASN A 142 10.48 7.81 -5.55
CA ASN A 142 11.43 8.80 -6.06
C ASN A 142 12.32 9.37 -4.96
N MET A 143 11.74 9.67 -3.80
CA MET A 143 12.50 10.11 -2.62
C MET A 143 13.47 9.03 -2.14
N SER A 144 13.04 7.76 -2.10
CA SER A 144 13.89 6.65 -1.64
C SER A 144 15.04 6.38 -2.60
N VAL A 145 14.80 6.47 -3.92
CA VAL A 145 15.86 6.40 -4.95
C VAL A 145 16.85 7.54 -4.78
N LYS A 146 16.35 8.79 -4.64
CA LYS A 146 17.22 9.96 -4.42
C LYS A 146 18.08 9.77 -3.17
N GLN A 147 17.48 9.36 -2.06
CA GLN A 147 18.19 9.12 -0.81
C GLN A 147 19.25 8.04 -0.99
N ALA A 148 18.89 6.86 -1.53
CA ALA A 148 19.83 5.77 -1.75
C ALA A 148 21.00 6.17 -2.66
N ALA A 149 20.71 6.84 -3.78
CA ALA A 149 21.75 7.33 -4.69
C ALA A 149 22.71 8.31 -4.00
N THR A 150 22.18 9.32 -3.29
CA THR A 150 23.00 10.32 -2.60
C THR A 150 23.80 9.76 -1.41
N SER A 151 23.35 8.66 -0.81
CA SER A 151 24.07 8.02 0.30
C SER A 151 25.11 7.00 -0.15
N LEU A 152 24.92 6.38 -1.31
CA LEU A 152 25.80 5.31 -1.81
C LEU A 152 26.82 5.81 -2.84
N ILE A 153 26.42 6.72 -3.74
CA ILE A 153 27.30 7.27 -4.78
C ILE A 153 28.02 8.49 -4.21
N VAL A 154 29.30 8.31 -3.87
CA VAL A 154 30.18 9.37 -3.36
C VAL A 154 31.23 9.69 -4.43
N ASP A 155 31.51 10.97 -4.65
CA ASP A 155 32.46 11.47 -5.64
C ASP A 155 32.25 10.95 -7.07
N GLY A 156 30.99 10.61 -7.42
CA GLY A 156 30.62 10.07 -8.72
C GLY A 156 31.07 8.62 -8.97
N VAL A 157 31.56 7.91 -7.95
CA VAL A 157 32.00 6.52 -8.06
C VAL A 157 30.81 5.58 -7.92
N TYR A 158 30.59 4.72 -8.93
CA TYR A 158 29.56 3.69 -8.92
C TYR A 158 29.99 2.43 -9.68
N ASN A 159 29.30 1.33 -9.41
CA ASN A 159 29.39 0.06 -10.14
C ASN A 159 28.02 -0.63 -10.17
N GLU A 160 27.89 -1.72 -10.94
CA GLU A 160 26.65 -2.50 -11.06
C GLU A 160 26.07 -2.93 -9.71
N GLY A 161 26.91 -3.38 -8.78
CA GLY A 161 26.45 -3.78 -7.44
C GLY A 161 25.81 -2.63 -6.68
N LEU A 162 26.39 -1.44 -6.78
CA LEU A 162 25.88 -0.22 -6.14
C LEU A 162 24.59 0.26 -6.81
N LEU A 163 24.53 0.26 -8.14
CA LEU A 163 23.30 0.60 -8.87
C LEU A 163 22.16 -0.35 -8.49
N ASN A 164 22.44 -1.64 -8.37
CA ASN A 164 21.49 -2.63 -7.90
C ASN A 164 21.02 -2.36 -6.45
N GLN A 165 21.87 -1.83 -5.56
CA GLN A 165 21.46 -1.40 -4.21
C GLN A 165 20.51 -0.19 -4.27
N VAL A 166 20.70 0.74 -5.21
CA VAL A 166 19.74 1.84 -5.44
C VAL A 166 18.41 1.28 -5.93
N GLU A 167 18.42 0.29 -6.83
CA GLU A 167 17.20 -0.38 -7.29
C GLU A 167 16.46 -1.13 -6.17
N MET A 168 17.16 -1.64 -5.14
CA MET A 168 16.51 -2.25 -3.99
C MET A 168 15.54 -1.29 -3.29
N ALA A 169 15.82 0.02 -3.32
CA ALA A 169 14.90 1.04 -2.79
C ALA A 169 13.58 1.10 -3.58
N VAL A 170 13.59 0.78 -4.87
CA VAL A 170 12.40 0.66 -5.72
C VAL A 170 11.67 -0.65 -5.42
N ARG A 171 12.38 -1.77 -5.48
CA ARG A 171 11.82 -3.13 -5.31
C ARG A 171 11.17 -3.32 -3.95
N ALA A 172 11.61 -2.61 -2.92
CA ALA A 172 10.99 -2.62 -1.59
C ALA A 172 9.49 -2.31 -1.64
N TYR A 173 9.07 -1.37 -2.49
CA TYR A 173 7.67 -0.97 -2.63
C TYR A 173 6.82 -1.98 -3.40
N ASP A 174 7.44 -2.96 -4.08
CA ASP A 174 6.80 -3.89 -5.02
C ASP A 174 5.94 -3.13 -6.05
N PRO A 175 6.56 -2.23 -6.86
CA PRO A 175 5.84 -1.37 -7.79
C PRO A 175 5.06 -2.13 -8.87
#